data_AF-A0A5N8VJH8-F1
#
_entry.id   AF-A0A5N8VJH8-F1
#
_cell.length_a   1.000
_cell.length_b   1.000
_cell.length_c   1.000
_cell.angle_alpha   90.00
_cell.angle_beta   90.00
_cell.angle_gamma   90.00
#
_symmetry.space_group_name_H-M   'P 1'
#
loop_
_entity.id
_entity.type
_entity.pdbx_description
1 polymer ?
#
loop_
_entity_poly.entity_id
_entity_poly.type
_entity_poly.pdbx_seq_one_letter_code
_entity_poly.pdbx_strand_id
1 'polypeptide(L)'
;MSTAQRFLLDIPDQWDQFDLSGEELAQVRARVLASTDDPRAKAEINDMFRQGREVTRAARRYGALLASGTATLYPEGLFMAYGMVFAVTTPAGHELTLPVLSAQLGISSATGEAPKDRVITSVQVPHVGPAARVTGTEVTRLTGDIGVKLLTMHTMMPVPGSTQDFLVVTLASPNLPLKNEVYDLFDAITGTFRFLTAEGEQVPAQAGSGA
;
A
#
# COMPACT_ATOMS: atom_id res chain seq x y z
N MET A 1 11.27 27.10 3.83
CA MET A 1 10.29 26.17 3.22
C MET A 1 10.09 25.03 4.20
N SER A 2 8.86 24.73 4.62
CA SER A 2 8.64 23.60 5.53
C SER A 2 8.84 22.30 4.77
N THR A 3 9.87 21.53 5.11
CA THR A 3 10.11 20.23 4.50
C THR A 3 9.04 19.26 4.99
N ALA A 4 8.38 18.54 4.08
CA ALA A 4 7.51 17.44 4.46
C ALA A 4 8.34 16.37 5.17
N GLN A 5 7.99 16.03 6.41
CA GLN A 5 8.70 15.02 7.21
C GLN A 5 7.81 13.86 7.63
N ARG A 6 6.49 14.06 7.59
CA ARG A 6 5.48 13.07 7.93
C ARG A 6 4.39 13.08 6.87
N PHE A 7 3.60 12.03 6.84
CA PHE A 7 2.35 11.99 6.10
C PHE A 7 1.23 11.50 7.00
N LEU A 8 0.00 11.78 6.59
CA LEU A 8 -1.18 11.21 7.19
C LEU A 8 -2.10 10.73 6.06
N LEU A 9 -2.63 9.53 6.24
CA LEU A 9 -3.62 8.89 5.37
C LEU A 9 -4.72 8.34 6.27
N ASP A 10 -5.94 8.84 6.11
CA ASP A 10 -7.08 8.35 6.89
C ASP A 10 -7.57 7.05 6.25
N ILE A 11 -7.47 5.97 7.02
CA ILE A 11 -7.94 4.64 6.65
C ILE A 11 -9.27 4.41 7.37
N PRO A 12 -10.27 3.72 6.77
CA PRO A 12 -11.54 3.44 7.43
C PRO A 12 -11.34 2.70 8.76
N ASP A 13 -12.10 3.07 9.79
CA ASP A 13 -11.97 2.53 11.16
C ASP A 13 -12.07 1.00 11.25
N GLN A 14 -12.78 0.39 10.30
CA GLN A 14 -12.98 -1.06 10.18
C GLN A 14 -11.81 -1.81 9.52
N TRP A 15 -10.74 -1.10 9.13
CA TRP A 15 -9.52 -1.73 8.61
C TRP A 15 -8.51 -1.88 9.72
N ASP A 16 -7.88 -3.05 9.75
CA ASP A 16 -6.76 -3.30 10.63
C ASP A 16 -5.52 -2.63 10.06
N GLN A 17 -4.79 -1.88 10.88
CA GLN A 17 -3.45 -1.42 10.53
C GLN A 17 -2.45 -2.51 10.93
N PHE A 18 -1.63 -2.94 9.97
CA PHE A 18 -0.63 -3.95 10.23
C PHE A 18 0.63 -3.28 10.77
N ASP A 19 1.06 -3.73 11.95
CA ASP A 19 2.32 -3.27 12.52
C ASP A 19 3.51 -3.71 11.66
N LEU A 20 4.08 -2.73 10.96
CA LEU A 20 5.29 -2.94 10.19
C LEU A 20 6.52 -3.07 11.10
N SER A 21 6.48 -2.58 12.35
CA SER A 21 7.57 -2.69 13.34
C SER A 21 7.88 -4.12 13.77
N GLY A 22 6.85 -4.96 13.80
CA GLY A 22 6.93 -6.32 14.28
C GLY A 22 6.89 -6.42 15.81
N GLU A 23 6.75 -5.31 16.52
CA GLU A 23 6.61 -5.26 17.97
C GLU A 23 5.24 -5.80 18.41
N GLU A 24 4.17 -5.38 17.75
CA GLU A 24 2.82 -5.87 18.01
C GLU A 24 2.72 -7.36 17.68
N LEU A 25 3.28 -7.77 16.53
CA LEU A 25 3.38 -9.18 16.15
C LEU A 25 4.11 -10.02 17.22
N ALA A 26 5.16 -9.47 17.84
CA ALA A 26 5.88 -10.15 18.92
C ALA A 26 5.03 -10.28 20.20
N GLN A 27 4.28 -9.23 20.56
CA GLN A 27 3.39 -9.24 21.72
C GLN A 27 2.20 -10.20 21.54
N VAL A 28 1.55 -10.18 20.36
CA VAL A 28 0.44 -11.09 20.04
C VAL A 28 0.96 -12.53 20.01
N ARG A 29 2.15 -12.79 19.44
CA ARG A 29 2.78 -14.11 19.49
C ARG A 29 2.94 -14.62 20.93
N ALA A 30 3.47 -13.79 21.82
CA ALA A 30 3.66 -14.18 23.22
C ALA A 30 2.32 -14.53 23.89
N ARG A 31 1.27 -13.75 23.62
CA ARG A 31 -0.09 -13.99 24.14
C ARG A 31 -0.70 -15.29 23.61
N VAL A 32 -0.61 -15.55 22.31
CA VAL A 32 -1.18 -16.75 21.66
C VAL A 32 -0.39 -18.01 22.02
N LEU A 33 0.94 -17.92 22.18
CA LEU A 33 1.73 -19.05 22.69
C LEU A 33 1.39 -19.40 24.14
N ALA A 34 0.91 -18.43 24.92
CA ALA A 34 0.47 -18.65 26.30
C ALA A 34 -0.97 -19.21 26.39
N SER A 35 -1.75 -19.20 25.30
CA SER A 35 -3.14 -19.70 25.31
C SER A 35 -3.28 -21.18 24.99
N THR A 36 -2.17 -21.88 24.74
CA THR A 36 -2.16 -23.33 24.46
C THR A 36 -0.91 -23.95 25.05
N ASP A 37 -1.01 -25.21 25.50
CA ASP A 37 0.13 -26.02 25.92
C ASP A 37 0.51 -27.13 24.95
N ASP A 38 -0.29 -27.33 23.89
CA ASP A 38 -0.01 -28.33 22.86
C ASP A 38 1.24 -27.96 22.05
N PRO A 39 2.29 -28.81 22.05
CA PRO A 39 3.50 -28.58 21.26
C PRO A 39 3.26 -28.45 19.75
N ARG A 40 2.26 -29.15 19.20
CA ARG A 40 1.93 -29.05 17.75
C ARG A 40 1.32 -27.69 17.43
N ALA A 41 0.30 -27.29 18.18
CA ALA A 41 -0.26 -25.94 18.06
C ALA A 41 0.82 -24.85 18.26
N LYS A 42 1.72 -24.99 19.24
CA LYS A 42 2.84 -24.05 19.44
C LYS A 42 3.77 -23.99 18.23
N ALA A 43 4.04 -25.12 17.56
CA ALA A 43 4.87 -25.16 16.36
C ALA A 43 4.18 -24.44 15.18
N GLU A 44 2.88 -24.68 14.96
CA GLU A 44 2.07 -24.02 13.93
C GLU A 44 1.99 -22.50 14.15
N ILE A 45 1.72 -22.08 15.40
CA ILE A 45 1.71 -20.67 15.81
C ILE A 45 3.08 -20.04 15.50
N ASN A 46 4.18 -20.70 15.90
CA ASN A 46 5.52 -20.17 15.64
C ASN A 46 5.83 -20.03 14.16
N ASP A 47 5.40 -20.98 13.33
CA ASP A 47 5.61 -20.91 11.89
C ASP A 47 4.79 -19.78 11.26
N MET A 48 3.52 -19.63 11.64
CA MET A 48 2.67 -18.51 11.22
C MET A 48 3.30 -17.15 11.54
N PHE A 49 3.78 -16.94 12.77
CA PHE A 49 4.46 -15.69 13.15
C PHE A 49 5.84 -15.51 12.50
N ARG A 50 6.52 -16.59 12.11
CA ARG A 50 7.76 -16.51 11.32
C ARG A 50 7.44 -16.02 9.91
N GLN A 51 6.44 -16.60 9.26
CA GLN A 51 5.99 -16.19 7.93
C GLN A 51 5.52 -14.73 7.93
N GLY A 52 4.69 -14.33 8.89
CA GLY A 52 4.25 -12.94 9.05
C GLY A 52 5.43 -11.96 9.19
N ARG A 53 6.43 -12.28 10.01
CA ARG A 53 7.64 -11.45 10.16
C ARG A 53 8.44 -11.33 8.87
N GLU A 54 8.55 -12.39 8.08
CA GLU A 54 9.27 -12.34 6.81
C GLU A 54 8.54 -11.46 5.78
N VAL A 55 7.21 -11.52 5.74
CA VAL A 55 6.38 -10.63 4.90
C VAL A 55 6.55 -9.17 5.31
N THR A 56 6.42 -8.88 6.61
CA THR A 56 6.60 -7.51 7.14
C THR A 56 8.01 -6.96 6.89
N ARG A 57 9.05 -7.80 7.08
CA ARG A 57 10.44 -7.42 6.76
C ARG A 57 10.65 -7.17 5.27
N ALA A 58 10.05 -8.00 4.41
CA ALA A 58 10.13 -7.78 2.97
C ALA A 58 9.48 -6.45 2.58
N ALA A 59 8.26 -6.17 3.07
CA ALA A 59 7.57 -4.91 2.83
C ALA A 59 8.43 -3.70 3.23
N ARG A 60 9.07 -3.75 4.42
CA ARG A 60 9.99 -2.70 4.88
C ARG A 60 11.22 -2.53 3.99
N ARG A 61 11.84 -3.63 3.53
CA ARG A 61 12.99 -3.55 2.61
C ARG A 61 12.63 -2.86 1.29
N TYR A 62 11.37 -2.94 0.87
CA TYR A 62 10.84 -2.23 -0.30
C TYR A 62 10.29 -0.83 0.03
N GLY A 63 10.54 -0.31 1.23
CA GLY A 63 10.18 1.07 1.59
C GLY A 63 8.75 1.24 2.12
N ALA A 64 8.04 0.17 2.50
CA ALA A 64 6.71 0.31 3.09
C ALA A 64 6.76 1.07 4.42
N LEU A 65 5.99 2.16 4.49
CA LEU A 65 5.81 3.03 5.65
C LEU A 65 4.48 2.78 6.37
N LEU A 66 3.46 2.31 5.65
CA LEU A 66 2.15 1.96 6.19
C LEU A 66 1.64 0.71 5.48
N ALA A 67 0.95 -0.16 6.22
CA ALA A 67 0.19 -1.28 5.68
C ALA A 67 -1.13 -1.41 6.46
N SER A 68 -2.23 -1.60 5.76
CA SER A 68 -3.55 -1.79 6.36
C SER A 68 -4.42 -2.64 5.43
N GLY A 69 -5.46 -3.25 5.97
CA GLY A 69 -6.42 -3.99 5.17
C GLY A 69 -7.65 -4.42 5.97
N THR A 70 -8.58 -5.03 5.26
CA THR A 70 -9.79 -5.58 5.84
C THR A 70 -10.16 -6.88 5.14
N ALA A 71 -10.77 -7.78 5.90
CA ALA A 71 -11.48 -8.95 5.40
C ALA A 71 -12.81 -9.03 6.14
N THR A 72 -13.86 -8.47 5.56
CA THR A 72 -15.18 -8.35 6.18
C THR A 72 -16.18 -9.24 5.47
N LEU A 73 -16.89 -10.10 6.21
CA LEU A 73 -17.95 -10.95 5.68
C LEU A 73 -19.29 -10.20 5.69
N TYR A 74 -19.87 -10.01 4.51
CA TYR A 74 -21.21 -9.47 4.30
C TYR A 74 -22.18 -10.58 3.85
N PRO A 75 -23.51 -10.38 3.94
CA PRO A 75 -24.49 -11.35 3.42
C PRO A 75 -24.26 -11.72 1.94
N GLU A 76 -23.76 -10.77 1.15
CA GLU A 76 -23.49 -10.91 -0.28
C GLU A 76 -22.12 -11.52 -0.59
N GLY A 77 -21.26 -11.69 0.42
CA GLY A 77 -19.95 -12.32 0.28
C GLY A 77 -18.84 -11.68 1.12
N LEU A 78 -17.62 -12.21 0.97
CA LEU A 78 -16.43 -11.70 1.62
C LEU A 78 -15.87 -10.50 0.84
N PHE A 79 -15.73 -9.36 1.49
CA PHE A 79 -15.02 -8.20 0.95
C PHE A 79 -13.61 -8.14 1.53
N MET A 80 -12.59 -8.18 0.64
CA MET A 80 -11.20 -7.95 1.03
C MET A 80 -10.61 -6.73 0.34
N ALA A 81 -9.83 -5.94 1.07
CA ALA A 81 -9.03 -4.86 0.49
C ALA A 81 -7.78 -4.63 1.34
N TYR A 82 -6.71 -4.17 0.72
CA TYR A 82 -5.48 -3.80 1.42
C TYR A 82 -4.87 -2.53 0.83
N GLY A 83 -4.14 -1.81 1.66
CA GLY A 83 -3.49 -0.54 1.36
C GLY A 83 -2.08 -0.49 1.93
N MET A 84 -1.14 0.05 1.16
CA MET A 84 0.24 0.26 1.57
C MET A 84 0.75 1.61 1.08
N VAL A 85 1.63 2.24 1.84
CA VAL A 85 2.35 3.45 1.43
C VAL A 85 3.82 3.12 1.34
N PHE A 86 4.45 3.40 0.20
CA PHE A 86 5.88 3.15 -0.03
C PHE A 86 6.63 4.46 -0.25
N ALA A 87 7.81 4.61 0.36
CA ALA A 87 8.75 5.65 -0.02
C ALA A 87 9.55 5.21 -1.24
N VAL A 88 9.54 6.03 -2.29
CA VAL A 88 10.22 5.78 -3.55
C VAL A 88 11.05 6.99 -3.94
N THR A 89 12.34 6.77 -4.19
CA THR A 89 13.25 7.78 -4.74
C THR A 89 13.65 7.38 -6.15
N THR A 90 13.48 8.30 -7.09
CA THR A 90 13.90 8.13 -8.48
C THR A 90 15.41 8.37 -8.56
N PRO A 91 16.20 7.49 -9.19
CA PRO A 91 17.62 7.73 -9.40
C PRO A 91 17.87 9.04 -10.16
N ALA A 92 18.95 9.73 -9.82
CA ALA A 92 19.28 11.00 -10.48
C ALA A 92 19.39 10.86 -12.01
N GLY A 93 18.81 11.82 -12.74
CA GLY A 93 18.78 11.83 -14.20
C GLY A 93 17.77 10.86 -14.83
N HIS A 94 16.93 10.19 -14.04
CA HIS A 94 15.85 9.35 -14.54
C HIS A 94 14.50 9.99 -14.22
N GLU A 95 13.55 9.86 -15.14
CA GLU A 95 12.15 10.17 -14.87
C GLU A 95 11.48 8.96 -14.20
N LEU A 96 10.50 9.23 -13.35
CA LEU A 96 9.67 8.20 -12.76
C LEU A 96 8.77 7.59 -13.85
N THR A 97 9.25 6.52 -14.47
CA THR A 97 8.52 5.81 -15.51
C THR A 97 7.78 4.59 -14.94
N LEU A 98 6.69 4.18 -15.61
CA LEU A 98 5.89 3.02 -15.19
C LEU A 98 6.69 1.71 -15.03
N PRO A 99 7.72 1.42 -15.85
CA PRO A 99 8.57 0.25 -15.63
C PRO A 99 9.39 0.34 -14.35
N VAL A 100 9.92 1.52 -14.01
CA VAL A 100 10.66 1.75 -12.76
C VAL A 100 9.74 1.55 -11.56
N LEU A 101 8.52 2.08 -11.64
CA LEU A 101 7.47 1.89 -10.63
C LEU A 101 7.06 0.43 -10.46
N SER A 102 6.82 -0.27 -11.57
CA SER A 102 6.41 -1.68 -11.54
C SER A 102 7.52 -2.56 -10.94
N ALA A 103 8.79 -2.27 -11.26
CA ALA A 103 9.94 -2.97 -10.71
C ALA A 103 10.17 -2.68 -9.21
N GLN A 104 10.01 -1.42 -8.77
CA GLN A 104 10.25 -1.01 -7.38
C GLN A 104 9.12 -1.43 -6.43
N LEU A 105 7.87 -1.43 -6.88
CA LEU A 105 6.73 -1.88 -6.10
C LEU A 105 6.65 -3.42 -5.96
N GLY A 106 7.62 -4.16 -6.52
CA GLY A 106 7.61 -5.62 -6.51
C GLY A 106 6.43 -6.21 -7.28
N ILE A 107 5.83 -5.42 -8.18
CA ILE A 107 4.75 -5.83 -9.09
C ILE A 107 5.39 -6.65 -10.21
N SER A 108 5.96 -7.78 -9.83
CA SER A 108 6.33 -8.82 -10.77
C SER A 108 5.02 -9.48 -11.20
N SER A 109 4.43 -8.98 -12.29
CA SER A 109 3.74 -9.93 -13.16
C SER A 109 4.78 -11.01 -13.42
N ALA A 110 4.47 -12.26 -13.10
CA ALA A 110 5.44 -13.36 -13.16
C ALA A 110 6.01 -13.64 -14.58
N THR A 111 5.79 -12.72 -15.52
CA THR A 111 6.17 -12.74 -16.93
C THR A 111 6.70 -11.38 -17.44
N GLY A 112 6.77 -10.31 -16.65
CA GLY A 112 7.33 -9.02 -17.07
C GLY A 112 6.48 -8.22 -18.07
N GLU A 113 5.29 -8.69 -18.45
CA GLU A 113 4.33 -7.93 -19.25
C GLU A 113 3.43 -7.08 -18.35
N ALA A 114 3.29 -5.80 -18.68
CA ALA A 114 2.30 -4.93 -18.06
C ALA A 114 0.88 -5.41 -18.44
N PRO A 115 -0.03 -5.60 -17.47
CA PRO A 115 -1.42 -5.94 -17.73
C PRO A 115 -2.07 -5.00 -18.75
N LYS A 116 -2.77 -5.58 -19.74
CA LYS A 116 -3.37 -4.85 -20.89
C LYS A 116 -4.47 -3.85 -20.51
N ASP A 117 -4.98 -3.91 -19.28
CA ASP A 117 -6.05 -3.07 -18.77
C ASP A 117 -5.56 -1.93 -17.87
N ARG A 118 -4.24 -1.69 -17.82
CA ARG A 118 -3.66 -0.56 -17.09
C ARG A 118 -4.06 0.77 -17.72
N VAL A 119 -4.62 1.65 -16.90
CA VAL A 119 -5.01 3.02 -17.25
C VAL A 119 -4.23 3.98 -16.38
N ILE A 120 -3.62 4.98 -17.01
CA ILE A 120 -2.87 6.05 -16.34
C ILE A 120 -3.66 7.32 -16.47
N THR A 121 -3.82 8.02 -15.36
CA THR A 121 -4.55 9.28 -15.28
C THR A 121 -3.78 10.27 -14.42
N SER A 122 -4.00 11.56 -14.67
CA SER A 122 -3.63 12.61 -13.73
C SER A 122 -4.86 12.93 -12.89
N VAL A 123 -4.70 12.98 -11.56
CA VAL A 123 -5.77 13.26 -10.60
C VAL A 123 -5.38 14.42 -9.69
N GLN A 124 -6.37 15.21 -9.26
CA GLN A 124 -6.17 16.24 -8.25
C GLN A 124 -6.42 15.66 -6.86
N VAL A 125 -5.37 15.53 -6.05
CA VAL A 125 -5.48 15.09 -4.67
C VAL A 125 -5.58 16.34 -3.77
N PRO A 126 -6.65 16.50 -2.96
CA PRO A 126 -7.01 17.76 -2.30
C PRO A 126 -5.88 18.49 -1.55
N HIS A 127 -5.00 17.76 -0.88
CA HIS A 127 -3.93 18.33 -0.04
C HIS A 127 -2.51 18.14 -0.60
N VAL A 128 -2.40 17.58 -1.81
CA VAL A 128 -1.12 17.29 -2.47
C VAL A 128 -1.00 18.10 -3.76
N GLY A 129 -2.07 18.17 -4.55
CA GLY A 129 -2.09 18.73 -5.90
C GLY A 129 -2.16 17.63 -6.97
N PRO A 130 -1.67 17.91 -8.19
CA PRO A 130 -1.64 16.92 -9.28
C PRO A 130 -0.78 15.70 -8.93
N ALA A 131 -1.35 14.52 -9.13
CA ALA A 131 -0.69 13.23 -8.90
C ALA A 131 -0.95 12.29 -10.08
N ALA A 132 0.06 11.49 -10.44
CA ALA A 132 -0.14 10.39 -11.37
C ALA A 132 -0.82 9.22 -10.66
N ARG A 133 -1.86 8.68 -11.28
CA ARG A 133 -2.59 7.51 -10.79
C ARG A 133 -2.63 6.42 -11.86
N VAL A 134 -2.31 5.20 -11.44
CA VAL A 134 -2.39 4.00 -12.26
C VAL A 134 -3.43 3.06 -11.67
N THR A 135 -4.42 2.68 -12.47
CA THR A 135 -5.39 1.64 -12.12
C THR A 135 -5.27 0.47 -13.08
N GLY A 136 -5.55 -0.75 -12.64
CA GLY A 136 -5.54 -1.92 -13.51
C GLY A 136 -5.80 -3.21 -12.75
N THR A 137 -5.58 -4.34 -13.39
CA THR A 137 -5.65 -5.63 -12.71
C THR A 137 -4.30 -6.32 -12.69
N GLU A 138 -3.90 -6.83 -11.53
CA GLU A 138 -2.61 -7.50 -11.32
C GLU A 138 -2.82 -8.92 -10.83
N VAL A 139 -1.94 -9.84 -11.24
CA VAL A 139 -1.97 -11.23 -10.77
C VAL A 139 -0.83 -11.41 -9.78
N THR A 140 -1.16 -11.58 -8.50
CA THR A 140 -0.20 -11.93 -7.46
C THR A 140 -0.25 -13.41 -7.15
N ARG A 141 0.88 -14.02 -6.80
CA ARG A 141 0.93 -15.42 -6.37
C ARG A 141 0.75 -15.48 -4.85
N LEU A 142 -0.36 -16.05 -4.39
CA LEU A 142 -0.64 -16.19 -2.95
C LEU A 142 0.16 -17.35 -2.35
N THR A 143 0.26 -18.45 -3.09
CA THR A 143 1.05 -19.65 -2.76
C THR A 143 1.36 -20.38 -4.06
N GLY A 144 2.62 -20.78 -4.31
CA GLY A 144 3.02 -21.66 -5.44
C GLY A 144 2.26 -21.45 -6.75
N ASP A 145 1.18 -22.21 -6.91
CA ASP A 145 0.37 -22.32 -8.13
C ASP A 145 -0.94 -21.47 -8.13
N ILE A 146 -1.30 -20.83 -7.03
CA ILE A 146 -2.53 -20.02 -6.92
C ILE A 146 -2.21 -18.56 -7.21
N GLY A 147 -2.55 -18.13 -8.43
CA GLY A 147 -2.58 -16.73 -8.83
C GLY A 147 -3.92 -16.09 -8.46
N VAL A 148 -3.89 -15.00 -7.69
CA VAL A 148 -5.06 -14.19 -7.37
C VAL A 148 -5.01 -12.92 -8.21
N LYS A 149 -6.10 -12.66 -8.93
CA LYS A 149 -6.28 -11.47 -9.75
C LYS A 149 -6.89 -10.35 -8.89
N LEU A 150 -6.24 -9.19 -8.86
CA LEU A 150 -6.53 -8.08 -7.96
C LEU A 150 -6.73 -6.79 -8.75
N LEU A 151 -7.79 -6.04 -8.46
CA LEU A 151 -7.88 -4.63 -8.82
C LEU A 151 -6.78 -3.88 -8.07
N THR A 152 -6.06 -3.00 -8.73
CA THR A 152 -5.01 -2.17 -8.13
C THR A 152 -5.20 -0.70 -8.47
N MET A 153 -4.88 0.17 -7.52
CA MET A 153 -4.77 1.61 -7.70
C MET A 153 -3.49 2.08 -7.02
N HIS A 154 -2.58 2.67 -7.79
CA HIS A 154 -1.35 3.28 -7.30
C HIS A 154 -1.42 4.78 -7.55
N THR A 155 -1.33 5.59 -6.50
CA THR A 155 -1.31 7.06 -6.60
C THR A 155 0.05 7.57 -6.12
N MET A 156 0.74 8.34 -6.96
CA MET A 156 2.08 8.86 -6.70
C MET A 156 2.00 10.26 -6.12
N MET A 157 2.29 10.38 -4.84
CA MET A 157 2.27 11.64 -4.09
C MET A 157 3.67 12.28 -4.17
N PRO A 158 3.90 13.34 -4.96
CA PRO A 158 5.19 14.01 -5.02
C PRO A 158 5.51 14.67 -3.68
N VAL A 159 6.69 14.41 -3.14
CA VAL A 159 7.11 14.98 -1.86
C VAL A 159 7.41 16.48 -2.04
N PRO A 160 6.75 17.38 -1.29
CA PRO A 160 7.02 18.82 -1.33
C PRO A 160 8.50 19.18 -1.19
N GLY A 161 9.03 19.88 -2.19
CA GLY A 161 10.43 20.33 -2.22
C GLY A 161 11.43 19.30 -2.76
N SER A 162 10.98 18.14 -3.23
CA SER A 162 11.80 17.16 -3.94
C SER A 162 11.23 16.90 -5.34
N THR A 163 12.12 16.72 -6.32
CA THR A 163 11.75 16.29 -7.68
C THR A 163 11.96 14.79 -7.88
N GLN A 164 12.56 14.11 -6.91
CA GLN A 164 12.97 12.70 -7.01
C GLN A 164 12.21 11.80 -6.04
N ASP A 165 11.65 12.36 -4.96
CA ASP A 165 11.01 11.59 -3.91
C ASP A 165 9.49 11.59 -4.04
N PHE A 166 8.91 10.41 -3.89
CA PHE A 166 7.48 10.14 -3.99
C PHE A 166 7.05 9.22 -2.85
N LEU A 167 5.84 9.45 -2.35
CA LEU A 167 5.11 8.43 -1.59
C LEU A 167 4.09 7.77 -2.51
N VAL A 168 4.19 6.45 -2.70
CA VAL A 168 3.26 5.70 -3.53
C VAL A 168 2.22 5.04 -2.63
N VAL A 169 0.97 5.50 -2.74
CA VAL A 169 -0.17 4.86 -2.08
C VAL A 169 -0.70 3.77 -3.01
N THR A 170 -0.55 2.51 -2.60
CA THR A 170 -1.02 1.33 -3.32
C THR A 170 -2.21 0.74 -2.59
N LEU A 171 -3.35 0.63 -3.28
CA LEU A 171 -4.56 -0.01 -2.79
C LEU A 171 -4.95 -1.13 -3.74
N ALA A 172 -5.42 -2.25 -3.19
CA ALA A 172 -5.77 -3.40 -4.01
C ALA A 172 -6.83 -4.30 -3.38
N SER A 173 -7.56 -5.01 -4.23
CA SER A 173 -8.69 -5.86 -3.83
C SER A 173 -8.97 -6.98 -4.82
N PRO A 174 -9.28 -8.21 -4.37
CA PRO A 174 -9.73 -9.31 -5.22
C PRO A 174 -11.20 -9.19 -5.67
N ASN A 175 -11.95 -8.17 -5.23
CA ASN A 175 -13.38 -8.03 -5.52
C ASN A 175 -13.64 -7.50 -6.95
N LEU A 176 -13.20 -8.24 -7.98
CA LEU A 176 -13.31 -7.84 -9.39
C LEU A 176 -14.72 -7.41 -9.83
N PRO A 177 -15.82 -8.06 -9.38
CA PRO A 177 -17.18 -7.66 -9.76
C PRO A 177 -17.60 -6.28 -9.23
N LEU A 178 -16.97 -5.80 -8.14
CA LEU A 178 -17.28 -4.53 -7.48
C LEU A 178 -16.28 -3.42 -7.88
N LYS A 179 -15.84 -3.44 -9.14
CA LYS A 179 -14.72 -2.64 -9.62
C LYS A 179 -14.88 -1.15 -9.33
N ASN A 180 -16.06 -0.60 -9.59
CA ASN A 180 -16.30 0.83 -9.46
C ASN A 180 -16.34 1.23 -7.99
N GLU A 181 -17.08 0.47 -7.17
CA GLU A 181 -17.23 0.69 -5.74
C GLU A 181 -15.88 0.58 -5.01
N VAL A 182 -15.04 -0.38 -5.41
CA VAL A 182 -13.68 -0.52 -4.89
C VAL A 182 -12.82 0.68 -5.26
N TYR A 183 -12.89 1.17 -6.50
CA TYR A 183 -12.11 2.34 -6.91
C TYR A 183 -12.62 3.64 -6.29
N ASP A 184 -13.93 3.78 -6.06
CA ASP A 184 -14.50 4.92 -5.33
C ASP A 184 -14.02 4.91 -3.87
N LEU A 185 -13.99 3.74 -3.22
CA LEU A 185 -13.39 3.59 -1.89
C LEU A 185 -11.90 3.96 -1.90
N PHE A 186 -11.14 3.52 -2.91
CA PHE A 186 -9.72 3.82 -3.00
C PHE A 186 -9.45 5.30 -3.27
N ASP A 187 -10.29 5.94 -4.07
CA ASP A 187 -10.23 7.38 -4.28
C ASP A 187 -10.54 8.14 -2.99
N ALA A 188 -11.58 7.74 -2.27
CA ALA A 188 -11.93 8.33 -0.97
C ALA A 188 -10.77 8.24 0.03
N ILE A 189 -10.13 7.08 0.15
CA ILE A 189 -8.96 6.87 1.02
C ILE A 189 -7.80 7.77 0.57
N THR A 190 -7.40 7.69 -0.71
CA THR A 190 -6.26 8.47 -1.22
C THR A 190 -6.49 9.98 -1.19
N GLY A 191 -7.75 10.42 -1.27
CA GLY A 191 -8.14 11.83 -1.17
C GLY A 191 -7.88 12.46 0.20
N THR A 192 -7.73 11.65 1.26
CA THR A 192 -7.42 12.13 2.62
C THR A 192 -5.93 12.39 2.86
N PHE A 193 -5.08 11.99 1.91
CA PHE A 193 -3.64 12.03 2.06
C PHE A 193 -3.13 13.46 2.22
N ARG A 194 -2.30 13.70 3.25
CA ARG A 194 -1.67 15.01 3.51
C ARG A 194 -0.23 14.86 3.97
N PHE A 195 0.63 15.76 3.49
CA PHE A 195 1.99 15.92 4.00
C PHE A 195 1.98 16.83 5.22
N LEU A 196 2.79 16.49 6.22
CA LEU A 196 2.90 17.25 7.47
C LEU A 196 4.36 17.62 7.75
N THR A 197 4.55 18.73 8.46
CA THR A 197 5.84 19.11 9.06
C THR A 197 6.19 18.21 10.24
N ALA A 198 7.37 18.41 10.85
CA ALA A 198 7.76 17.70 12.07
C ALA A 198 6.79 17.99 13.24
N GLU A 199 6.27 19.21 13.27
CA GLU A 199 5.35 19.75 14.26
C GLU A 199 3.89 19.32 14.01
N GLY A 200 3.62 18.66 12.88
CA GLY A 200 2.28 18.17 12.52
C GLY A 200 1.43 19.19 11.77
N GLU A 201 2.00 20.30 11.32
CA GLU A 201 1.30 21.27 10.50
C GLU A 201 1.18 20.77 9.06
N GLN A 202 0.06 21.05 8.40
CA GLN A 202 -0.13 20.64 7.02
C GLN A 202 0.78 21.42 6.08
N VAL A 203 1.54 20.71 5.25
CA VAL A 203 2.32 21.31 4.16
C VAL A 203 1.35 21.70 3.04
N PRO A 204 1.44 22.93 2.50
CA PRO A 204 0.58 23.36 1.41
C PRO A 204 0.72 22.46 0.18
N ALA A 205 -0.39 22.24 -0.53
CA ALA A 205 -0.40 21.52 -1.79
C ALA A 205 0.55 22.20 -2.80
N GLN A 206 1.24 21.39 -3.61
CA GLN A 206 2.05 21.96 -4.68
C GLN A 206 1.12 22.53 -5.75
N ALA A 207 1.28 23.82 -6.06
CA ALA A 207 0.68 24.38 -7.26
C ALA A 207 1.31 23.63 -8.45
N GLY A 208 0.48 22.96 -9.25
CA GLY A 208 0.96 22.28 -10.45
C GLY A 208 1.82 23.24 -11.25
N SER A 209 3.08 22.88 -11.48
CA SER A 209 3.93 23.61 -12.41
C SER A 209 3.31 23.46 -13.79
N GLY A 210 2.48 24.43 -14.17
CA GLY A 210 2.01 24.58 -15.54
C GLY A 210 3.25 24.75 -16.41
N ALA A 211 3.55 23.72 -17.19
CA ALA A 211 4.33 23.82 -18.39
C ALA A 211 3.35 23.98 -19.56
#